data_AF-C9IYP2-F1
#
_entry.id   AF-C9IYP2-F1
#
_cell.length_a   1.000
_cell.length_b   1.000
_cell.length_c   1.000
_cell.angle_alpha   90.00
_cell.angle_beta   90.00
_cell.angle_gamma   90.00
#
_symmetry.space_group_name_H-M   'P 1'
#
loop_
_entity.id
_entity.type
_entity.pdbx_description
1 polymer ?
#
loop_
_entity_poly.entity_id
_entity_poly.type
_entity_poly.pdbx_seq_one_letter_code
_entity_poly.pdbx_strand_id
1 'polypeptide(L)'
;MNYVGQLAGQVFVTVKELYKGLNPATLSGCIDIIVIRQPNGNLQCSPFHVRFGKMGVLRSREKVVDIEINGESVDLHMKLGDNGEAFFVQETDNDQ
;
A
#
# COMPACT_ATOMS: atom_id res chain seq x y z
N MET A 1 20.83 -12.66 -36.56
CA MET A 1 19.86 -13.57 -35.92
C MET A 1 20.11 -13.68 -34.40
N ASN A 2 20.17 -12.55 -33.67
CA ASN A 2 20.39 -12.53 -32.20
C ASN A 2 19.26 -11.82 -31.41
N TYR A 3 18.35 -11.15 -32.11
CA TYR A 3 17.26 -10.39 -31.48
C TYR A 3 16.23 -11.29 -30.80
N VAL A 4 15.88 -12.42 -31.41
CA VAL A 4 14.88 -13.35 -30.85
C VAL A 4 15.38 -13.97 -29.54
N GLY A 5 16.67 -14.31 -29.44
CA GLY A 5 17.27 -14.84 -28.23
C GLY A 5 17.38 -13.81 -27.10
N GLN A 6 17.72 -12.55 -27.43
CA GLN A 6 17.73 -11.46 -26.45
C GLN A 6 16.33 -11.10 -25.96
N LEU A 7 15.33 -11.07 -26.85
CA LEU A 7 13.93 -10.80 -26.49
C LEU A 7 13.36 -11.90 -25.60
N ALA A 8 13.58 -13.16 -25.97
CA ALA A 8 13.16 -14.31 -25.16
C ALA A 8 13.83 -14.33 -23.77
N GLY A 9 15.12 -13.98 -23.71
CA GLY A 9 15.85 -13.82 -22.46
C GLY A 9 15.27 -12.73 -21.56
N GLN A 10 14.96 -11.55 -22.11
CA GLN A 10 14.32 -10.47 -21.35
C GLN A 10 12.96 -10.86 -20.81
N VAL A 11 12.09 -11.44 -21.65
CA VAL A 11 10.74 -11.87 -21.23
C VAL A 11 10.82 -12.93 -20.13
N PHE A 12 11.75 -13.89 -20.24
CA PHE A 12 11.93 -14.94 -19.23
C PHE A 12 12.38 -14.38 -17.89
N VAL A 13 13.29 -13.39 -17.89
CA VAL A 13 13.73 -12.71 -16.66
C VAL A 13 12.57 -11.95 -16.01
N THR A 14 11.78 -11.20 -16.79
CA THR A 14 10.62 -10.46 -16.29
C THR A 14 9.56 -11.37 -15.66
N VAL A 15 9.24 -12.50 -16.30
CA VAL A 15 8.26 -13.47 -15.73
C VAL A 15 8.80 -14.12 -14.46
N LYS A 16 10.10 -14.43 -14.40
CA LYS A 16 10.74 -14.98 -13.20
C LYS A 16 10.75 -13.97 -12.05
N GLU A 17 10.93 -12.68 -12.33
CA GLU A 17 10.83 -11.61 -11.35
C GLU A 17 9.39 -11.41 -10.86
N LEU A 18 8.40 -11.44 -11.76
CA LEU A 18 6.97 -11.42 -11.40
C LEU A 18 6.61 -12.59 -10.48
N TYR A 19 7.06 -13.81 -10.82
CA TYR A 19 6.78 -15.01 -10.03
C TYR A 19 7.48 -15.00 -8.66
N LYS A 20 8.71 -14.48 -8.58
CA LYS A 20 9.38 -14.24 -7.30
C LYS A 20 8.72 -13.13 -6.47
N GLY A 21 8.07 -12.17 -7.13
CA GLY A 21 7.27 -11.12 -6.50
C GLY A 21 5.90 -11.59 -5.98
N LEU A 22 5.48 -12.82 -6.29
CA LEU A 22 4.31 -13.49 -5.73
C LEU A 22 4.65 -14.27 -4.45
N ASN A 23 5.41 -13.66 -3.54
CA ASN A 23 5.48 -14.14 -2.16
C ASN A 23 4.17 -13.74 -1.46
N PRO A 24 3.51 -14.61 -0.67
CA PRO A 24 2.40 -14.21 0.19
C PRO A 24 2.68 -12.95 1.02
N ALA A 25 3.92 -12.74 1.45
CA ALA A 25 4.35 -11.54 2.20
C ALA A 25 4.38 -10.24 1.36
N THR A 26 4.22 -10.33 0.05
CA THR A 26 4.16 -9.19 -0.89
C THR A 26 2.82 -9.09 -1.61
N LEU A 27 1.79 -9.78 -1.12
CA LEU A 27 0.40 -9.61 -1.54
C LEU A 27 -0.22 -8.35 -0.91
N SER A 28 -1.26 -7.82 -1.55
CA SER A 28 -2.06 -6.75 -0.98
C SER A 28 -2.96 -7.29 0.13
N GLY A 29 -3.14 -6.53 1.20
CA GLY A 29 -4.02 -6.90 2.30
C GLY A 29 -4.01 -5.88 3.43
N CYS A 30 -4.94 -6.06 4.36
CA CYS A 30 -5.02 -5.31 5.60
C CYS A 30 -5.31 -6.26 6.77
N ILE A 31 -4.99 -5.83 7.99
CA ILE A 31 -5.38 -6.49 9.23
C ILE A 31 -6.67 -5.84 9.74
N ASP A 32 -7.49 -6.63 10.44
CA ASP A 32 -8.69 -6.13 11.13
C ASP A 32 -8.36 -4.98 12.08
N ILE A 33 -9.20 -3.94 12.07
CA ILE A 33 -9.06 -2.77 12.92
C ILE A 33 -10.20 -2.78 13.93
N ILE A 34 -9.86 -2.71 15.21
CA ILE A 34 -10.83 -2.65 16.30
C ILE A 34 -10.84 -1.21 16.83
N VAL A 35 -12.02 -0.61 16.91
CA VAL A 35 -12.23 0.75 17.44
C VAL A 35 -13.12 0.68 18.68
N ILE A 36 -12.72 1.38 19.74
CA ILE A 36 -13.46 1.44 21.01
C ILE A 36 -13.74 2.91 21.35
N ARG A 37 -14.99 3.19 21.76
CA ARG A 37 -15.38 4.48 22.33
C ARG A 37 -15.08 4.51 23.83
N GLN A 38 -14.27 5.47 24.24
CA GLN A 38 -13.90 5.74 25.62
C GLN A 38 -15.04 6.47 26.37
N PRO A 39 -15.07 6.45 27.71
CA PRO A 39 -16.12 7.12 28.50
C PRO A 39 -16.24 8.63 28.26
N ASN A 40 -15.14 9.28 27.87
CA ASN A 40 -15.10 10.70 27.52
C ASN A 40 -15.58 10.99 26.08
N GLY A 41 -16.02 9.97 25.34
CA GLY A 41 -16.49 10.08 23.97
C GLY A 41 -15.41 9.89 22.90
N ASN A 42 -14.12 9.92 23.25
CA ASN A 42 -13.02 9.75 22.30
C ASN A 42 -12.97 8.33 21.75
N LEU A 43 -12.47 8.19 20.52
CA LEU A 43 -12.24 6.90 19.88
C LEU A 43 -10.76 6.53 19.99
N GLN A 44 -10.49 5.27 20.30
CA GLN A 44 -9.16 4.68 20.20
C GLN A 44 -9.24 3.41 19.38
N CYS A 45 -8.18 3.10 18.65
CA CYS A 45 -8.15 1.95 17.75
C CYS A 45 -6.85 1.18 17.83
N SER A 46 -6.88 -0.08 17.37
CA SER A 46 -5.68 -0.80 17.00
C SER A 46 -4.98 -0.10 15.82
N PRO A 47 -3.65 -0.26 15.66
CA PRO A 47 -2.93 0.32 14.52
C PRO A 47 -3.50 -0.11 13.16
N PHE A 48 -3.45 0.79 12.19
CA PHE A 48 -3.80 0.49 10.81
C PHE A 48 -2.60 -0.17 10.14
N HIS A 49 -2.72 -1.45 9.77
CA HIS A 49 -1.71 -2.17 9.01
C HIS A 49 -2.27 -2.54 7.64
N VAL A 50 -1.92 -1.73 6.63
CA VAL A 50 -2.38 -1.86 5.25
C VAL A 50 -1.16 -1.96 4.34
N ARG A 51 -1.18 -2.93 3.42
CA ARG A 51 -0.13 -3.16 2.46
C ARG A 51 -0.66 -3.37 1.05
N PHE A 52 -0.01 -2.74 0.08
CA PHE A 52 -0.22 -2.93 -1.35
C PHE A 52 0.93 -3.76 -1.92
N GLY A 53 0.60 -4.82 -2.65
CA GLY A 53 1.59 -5.66 -3.29
C GLY A 53 2.33 -4.97 -4.44
N LYS A 54 3.55 -5.42 -4.73
CA LYS A 54 4.47 -4.77 -5.69
C LYS A 54 3.93 -4.64 -7.12
N MET A 55 3.00 -5.50 -7.54
CA MET A 55 2.42 -5.42 -8.89
C MET A 55 1.43 -4.26 -9.08
N GLY A 56 0.90 -3.67 -8.00
CA GLY A 56 -0.09 -2.58 -8.06
C GLY A 56 0.50 -1.16 -8.01
N VAL A 57 1.79 -1.00 -7.70
CA VAL A 57 2.39 0.30 -7.32
C VAL A 57 3.20 0.94 -8.47
N LEU A 58 3.14 0.38 -9.68
CA LEU A 58 4.12 0.67 -10.75
C LEU A 58 4.03 2.05 -11.43
N ARG A 59 3.14 2.97 -11.04
CA ARG A 59 3.18 4.36 -11.54
C ARG A 59 2.75 5.36 -10.48
N SER A 60 3.70 6.12 -9.95
CA SER A 60 3.45 7.22 -9.03
C SER A 60 3.25 8.53 -9.81
N ARG A 61 2.04 9.08 -9.76
CA ARG A 61 1.93 10.54 -9.77
C ARG A 61 1.33 11.08 -8.48
N GLU A 62 0.48 10.34 -7.77
CA GLU A 62 0.09 10.68 -6.40
C GLU A 62 -0.06 9.39 -5.59
N LYS A 63 0.79 9.21 -4.57
CA LYS A 63 0.80 8.04 -3.68
C LYS A 63 -0.22 8.24 -2.55
N VAL A 64 -1.45 8.59 -2.91
CA VAL A 64 -2.56 8.79 -1.98
C VAL A 64 -3.39 7.52 -1.92
N VAL A 65 -3.83 7.16 -0.73
CA VAL A 65 -4.71 6.03 -0.46
C VAL A 65 -5.99 6.58 0.14
N ASP A 66 -7.09 6.44 -0.61
CA ASP A 66 -8.42 6.83 -0.18
C ASP A 66 -9.02 5.79 0.76
N ILE A 67 -9.86 6.25 1.68
CA ILE A 67 -10.55 5.43 2.66
C ILE A 67 -12.06 5.60 2.46
N GLU A 68 -12.76 4.48 2.46
CA GLU A 68 -14.22 4.43 2.52
C GLU A 68 -14.65 3.67 3.78
N ILE A 69 -15.65 4.21 4.48
CA ILE A 69 -16.26 3.56 5.65
C ILE A 69 -17.71 3.28 5.29
N ASN A 70 -18.10 1.99 5.28
CA ASN A 70 -19.43 1.55 4.87
C ASN A 70 -19.83 2.01 3.45
N GLY A 71 -18.86 2.16 2.55
CA GLY A 71 -19.06 2.63 1.17
C GLY A 71 -19.15 4.16 1.01
N GLU A 72 -18.91 4.92 2.08
CA GLU A 72 -18.85 6.38 2.02
C GLU A 72 -17.40 6.86 2.12
N SER A 73 -16.96 7.69 1.18
CA SER A 73 -15.63 8.31 1.21
C SER A 73 -15.50 9.26 2.41
N VAL A 74 -14.33 9.27 3.04
CA VAL A 74 -14.03 10.17 4.16
C VAL A 74 -12.91 11.13 3.80
N ASP A 75 -12.90 12.32 4.44
CA ASP A 75 -11.82 13.31 4.36
C ASP A 75 -10.63 12.89 5.25
N LEU A 76 -10.15 11.67 5.01
CA LEU A 76 -9.02 11.07 5.69
C LEU A 76 -8.28 10.20 4.68
N HIS A 77 -7.01 10.55 4.44
CA HIS A 77 -6.17 9.87 3.46
C HIS A 77 -4.93 9.28 4.12
N MET A 78 -4.46 8.16 3.58
CA MET A 78 -3.13 7.63 3.89
C MET A 78 -2.17 7.92 2.74
N LYS A 79 -0.88 7.86 3.04
CA LYS A 79 0.18 7.92 2.04
C LYS A 79 0.71 6.52 1.79
N LEU A 80 0.92 6.18 0.52
CA LEU A 80 1.57 4.95 0.10
C LEU A 80 3.09 5.11 0.12
N GLY A 81 3.77 4.26 0.89
CA GLY A 81 5.22 4.13 0.94
C GLY A 81 5.79 3.28 -0.20
N ASP A 82 7.11 3.31 -0.36
CA ASP A 82 7.81 2.63 -1.45
C ASP A 82 7.79 1.10 -1.34
N ASN A 83 7.61 0.56 -0.12
CA ASN A 83 7.53 -0.89 0.10
C ASN A 83 6.08 -1.40 0.14
N GLY A 84 5.12 -0.54 -0.21
CA GLY A 84 3.69 -0.83 -0.29
C GLY A 84 2.92 -0.61 1.02
N GLU A 85 3.57 -0.20 2.11
CA GLU A 85 2.91 0.18 3.35
C GLU A 85 2.09 1.47 3.17
N ALA A 86 0.89 1.52 3.74
CA ALA A 86 0.14 2.76 3.86
C ALA A 86 0.20 3.28 5.30
N PHE A 87 0.36 4.59 5.48
CA PHE A 87 0.42 5.23 6.79
C PHE A 87 -0.26 6.60 6.79
N PHE A 88 -0.75 7.04 7.94
CA PHE A 88 -1.27 8.39 8.11
C PHE A 88 -0.12 9.40 8.21
N VAL A 89 -0.31 10.55 7.57
CA VAL A 89 0.59 11.69 7.73
C VAL A 89 -0.05 12.62 8.75
N GLN A 90 0.68 12.90 9.83
CA GLN A 90 0.34 13.96 10.76
C GLN A 90 1.26 15.14 10.46
N GLU A 91 0.67 16.29 10.14
CA GLU A 91 1.44 17.53 10.10
C GLU A 91 1.91 17.84 11.52
N THR A 92 3.22 17.98 11.69
CA THR A 92 3.81 18.46 12.93
C THR A 92 3.96 19.97 12.79
N ASP A 93 3.49 20.73 13.78
CA ASP A 93 3.75 22.17 13.87
C ASP A 93 5.25 22.40 14.12
N ASN A 94 6.05 22.37 13.05
CA ASN A 94 7.46 22.75 13.10
C ASN A 94 7.58 24.25 12.82
N ASP A 95 7.09 25.05 13.77
CA ASP A 95 7.48 26.46 13.95
C ASP A 95 8.32 26.59 15.24
N GLN A 96 9.45 25.87 15.27
CA GLN A 96 10.62 26.20 16.10
C GLN A 96 11.90 26.15 15.27
#